data_AF-A0A6H0UAW5-F1
#
_entry.id   AF-A0A6H0UAW5-F1
#
_cell.length_a   1.000
_cell.length_b   1.000
_cell.length_c   1.000
_cell.angle_alpha   90.00
_cell.angle_beta   90.00
_cell.angle_gamma   90.00
#
_symmetry.space_group_name_H-M   'P 1'
#
loop_
_entity.id
_entity.type
_entity.pdbx_description
1 polymer ?
#
loop_
_entity_poly.entity_id
_entity_poly.type
_entity_poly.pdbx_seq_one_letter_code
_entity_poly.pdbx_strand_id
1 'polypeptide(L)'
;MDTMTTSRKESVEVSGQGMTKQSAFSDAIAKVQKKLMAGSEDVYLQIKPIGIETLSATKETHTEKFCFFFLAREKVSYTVNLLVHVEMTVVSMDKLTFVDVQKETVKTKNSLKSVAFKRL
;
A
#
# COMPACT_ATOMS: atom_id res chain seq x y z
N MET A 1 -11.33 26.87 16.40
CA MET A 1 -10.43 26.48 15.29
C MET A 1 -10.88 25.11 14.86
N ASP A 2 -11.54 25.00 13.71
CA ASP A 2 -12.13 23.74 13.27
C ASP A 2 -11.04 22.89 12.63
N THR A 3 -10.74 21.76 13.26
CA THR A 3 -9.78 20.79 12.74
C THR A 3 -10.45 19.99 11.64
N MET A 4 -9.84 19.94 10.44
CA MET A 4 -10.38 19.21 9.29
C MET A 4 -10.23 17.68 9.42
N THR A 5 -9.57 17.22 10.48
CA THR A 5 -9.30 15.81 10.76
C THR A 5 -10.42 15.18 11.57
N THR A 6 -10.87 14.00 11.15
CA THR A 6 -11.87 13.19 11.87
C THR A 6 -11.26 11.86 12.29
N SER A 7 -11.52 11.42 13.53
CA SER A 7 -11.18 10.06 13.97
C SER A 7 -12.27 9.08 13.55
N ARG A 8 -11.87 7.98 12.92
CA ARG A 8 -12.74 6.88 12.47
C ARG A 8 -12.25 5.56 13.03
N LYS A 9 -13.16 4.66 13.37
CA LYS A 9 -12.85 3.27 13.78
C LYS A 9 -13.42 2.29 12.78
N GLU A 10 -12.63 1.28 12.43
CA GLU A 10 -13.01 0.26 11.46
C GLU A 10 -12.38 -1.10 11.83
N SER A 11 -12.98 -2.18 11.35
CA SER A 11 -12.44 -3.53 11.52
C SER A 11 -12.15 -4.13 10.15
N VAL A 12 -10.94 -4.64 9.96
CA VAL A 12 -10.47 -5.11 8.66
C VAL A 12 -9.97 -6.54 8.79
N GLU A 13 -10.50 -7.43 7.96
CA GLU A 13 -9.97 -8.78 7.82
C GLU A 13 -8.79 -8.80 6.86
N VAL A 14 -7.66 -9.38 7.26
CA VAL A 14 -6.46 -9.51 6.43
C VAL A 14 -5.86 -10.90 6.53
N SER A 15 -5.28 -11.37 5.43
CA SER A 15 -4.58 -12.65 5.37
C SER A 15 -3.09 -12.46 5.04
N GLY A 16 -2.24 -13.19 5.75
CA GLY A 16 -0.80 -13.13 5.59
C GLY A 16 -0.18 -14.51 5.48
N GLN A 17 0.94 -14.60 4.76
CA GLN A 17 1.67 -15.83 4.54
C GLN A 17 3.17 -15.63 4.77
N GLY A 18 3.85 -16.67 5.24
CA GLY A 18 5.29 -16.60 5.48
C GLY A 18 5.92 -17.95 5.81
N MET A 19 7.24 -18.01 5.71
CA MET A 19 8.00 -19.22 6.08
C MET A 19 8.16 -19.36 7.61
N THR A 20 7.93 -18.29 8.35
CA THR A 20 7.91 -18.26 9.82
C THR A 20 6.62 -17.64 10.32
N LYS A 21 6.25 -17.91 11.57
CA LYS A 21 5.08 -17.32 12.22
C LYS A 21 5.11 -15.79 12.17
N GLN A 22 6.27 -15.21 12.47
CA GLN A 22 6.50 -13.77 12.47
C GLN A 22 6.36 -13.18 11.06
N SER A 23 6.93 -13.85 10.05
CA SER A 23 6.83 -13.40 8.66
C SER A 23 5.38 -13.37 8.18
N ALA A 24 4.58 -14.40 8.49
CA ALA A 24 3.18 -14.46 8.10
C ALA A 24 2.35 -13.35 8.77
N PHE A 25 2.63 -13.06 10.03
CA PHE A 25 1.96 -11.99 10.78
C PHE A 25 2.33 -10.59 10.26
N SER A 26 3.61 -10.34 10.00
CA SER A 26 4.07 -9.07 9.42
C SER A 26 3.49 -8.82 8.03
N ASP A 27 3.39 -9.86 7.20
CA ASP A 27 2.77 -9.79 5.88
C ASP A 27 1.27 -9.43 5.98
N ALA A 28 0.54 -10.02 6.94
CA ALA A 28 -0.87 -9.68 7.18
C ALA A 28 -1.04 -8.20 7.58
N ILE A 29 -0.23 -7.70 8.52
CA ILE A 29 -0.30 -6.30 8.97
C ILE A 29 0.01 -5.32 7.84
N ALA A 30 1.02 -5.61 7.03
CA ALA A 30 1.40 -4.75 5.90
C ALA A 30 0.24 -4.58 4.89
N LYS A 31 -0.67 -5.54 4.81
CA LYS A 31 -1.85 -5.49 3.94
C LYS A 31 -3.00 -4.66 4.52
N VAL A 32 -3.03 -4.37 5.82
CA VAL A 32 -4.09 -3.57 6.47
C VAL A 32 -4.20 -2.19 5.81
N GLN A 33 -3.06 -1.49 5.66
CA GLN A 33 -3.03 -0.17 5.04
C GLN A 33 -3.58 -0.21 3.61
N LYS A 34 -3.13 -1.17 2.80
CA LYS A 34 -3.59 -1.31 1.41
C LYS A 34 -5.10 -1.56 1.34
N LYS A 35 -5.63 -2.36 2.26
CA LYS A 35 -7.06 -2.71 2.28
C LYS A 35 -7.94 -1.53 2.71
N LEU A 36 -7.47 -0.71 3.65
CA LEU A 36 -8.16 0.54 4.04
C LEU A 36 -8.16 1.59 2.93
N MET A 37 -7.09 1.66 2.15
CA MET A 37 -7.00 2.58 1.02
C MET A 37 -7.78 2.10 -0.21
N ALA A 38 -8.13 0.81 -0.27
CA ALA A 38 -8.89 0.24 -1.38
C ALA A 38 -10.37 0.64 -1.29
N GLY A 39 -10.72 1.79 -1.88
CA GLY A 39 -12.11 2.23 -2.01
C GLY A 39 -12.43 3.61 -1.43
N SER A 40 -11.43 4.33 -0.91
CA SER A 40 -11.61 5.71 -0.42
C SER A 40 -10.68 6.67 -1.14
N GLU A 41 -11.19 7.84 -1.52
CA GLU A 41 -10.39 8.97 -2.01
C GLU A 41 -9.82 9.83 -0.86
N ASP A 42 -10.24 9.54 0.37
CA ASP A 42 -9.79 10.21 1.59
C ASP A 42 -8.30 9.94 1.90
N VAL A 43 -7.65 10.92 2.54
CA VAL A 43 -6.27 10.77 3.00
C VAL A 43 -6.22 10.36 4.47
N TYR A 44 -5.58 9.22 4.72
CA TYR A 44 -5.29 8.71 6.05
C TYR A 44 -3.95 9.25 6.56
N LEU A 45 -3.99 10.01 7.65
CA LEU A 45 -2.78 10.58 8.26
C LEU A 45 -2.09 9.59 9.21
N GLN A 46 -2.89 8.82 9.94
CA GLN A 46 -2.42 7.85 10.91
C GLN A 46 -3.38 6.68 10.97
N ILE A 47 -2.84 5.47 11.01
CA ILE A 47 -3.58 4.24 11.27
C ILE A 47 -2.97 3.62 12.52
N LYS A 48 -3.81 3.36 13.52
CA LYS A 48 -3.43 2.77 14.79
C LYS A 48 -4.21 1.47 14.99
N PRO A 49 -3.54 0.31 15.10
CA PRO A 49 -4.21 -0.90 15.53
C PRO A 49 -4.57 -0.78 17.02
N ILE A 50 -5.84 -0.97 17.35
CA ILE A 50 -6.36 -1.00 18.73
C ILE A 50 -6.31 -2.44 19.26
N GLY A 51 -6.62 -3.40 18.41
CA GLY A 51 -6.70 -4.81 18.77
C GLY A 51 -6.58 -5.71 17.54
N ILE A 52 -6.15 -6.95 17.78
CA ILE A 52 -5.99 -7.96 16.73
C ILE A 52 -6.58 -9.26 17.26
N GLU A 53 -7.50 -9.84 16.48
CA GLU A 53 -8.08 -11.15 16.73
C GLU A 53 -7.60 -12.12 15.65
N THR A 54 -7.32 -13.36 16.05
CA THR A 54 -6.91 -14.41 15.09
C THR A 54 -8.13 -15.23 14.72
N LEU A 55 -8.53 -15.17 13.45
CA LEU A 55 -9.61 -15.99 12.92
C LEU A 55 -9.11 -17.39 12.57
N SER A 56 -7.91 -17.48 11.98
CA SER A 56 -7.30 -18.76 11.61
C SER A 56 -5.77 -18.66 11.58
N ALA A 57 -5.09 -19.74 11.95
CA ALA A 57 -3.64 -19.88 11.86
C ALA A 57 -3.27 -21.31 11.50
N THR A 58 -2.79 -21.50 10.27
CA THR A 58 -2.47 -22.82 9.71
C THR A 58 -0.96 -22.94 9.49
N LYS A 59 -0.42 -24.11 9.83
CA LYS A 59 0.95 -24.52 9.47
C LYS A 59 0.85 -25.66 8.47
N GLU A 60 1.42 -25.46 7.30
CA GLU A 60 1.57 -26.49 6.28
C GLU A 60 3.04 -26.92 6.24
N THR A 61 3.28 -28.23 6.21
CA THR A 61 4.62 -28.81 6.08
C THR A 61 4.61 -29.71 4.86
N HIS A 62 5.41 -29.36 3.88
CA HIS A 62 5.53 -30.08 2.63
C HIS A 62 6.92 -30.69 2.52
N THR A 63 6.99 -32.01 2.38
CA THR A 63 8.25 -32.73 2.21
C THR A 63 8.49 -32.94 0.73
N GLU A 64 9.42 -32.17 0.18
CA GLU A 64 9.82 -32.31 -1.22
C GLU A 64 10.86 -33.44 -1.33
N LYS A 65 10.57 -34.43 -2.18
CA LYS A 65 11.53 -35.47 -2.53
C LYS A 65 12.36 -34.96 -3.69
N PHE A 66 13.48 -34.29 -3.41
CA PHE A 66 14.45 -33.96 -4.45
C PHE A 66 15.08 -35.25 -5.01
N CYS A 67 15.27 -35.26 -6.34
CA CYS A 67 15.66 -36.38 -7.21
C CYS A 67 16.44 -37.51 -6.50
N PHE A 68 15.79 -38.68 -6.41
CA PHE A 68 16.40 -40.01 -6.30
C PHE A 68 17.42 -40.23 -5.14
N PHE A 69 16.97 -40.11 -3.88
CA PHE A 69 17.51 -40.81 -2.68
C PHE A 69 18.18 -39.99 -1.55
N PHE A 70 18.49 -38.69 -1.65
CA PHE A 70 19.36 -38.09 -0.59
C PHE A 70 19.03 -36.71 0.00
N LEU A 71 18.01 -35.98 -0.45
CA LEU A 71 17.71 -34.64 0.09
C LEU A 71 16.20 -34.43 0.30
N ALA A 72 15.62 -35.11 1.28
CA ALA A 72 14.29 -34.77 1.76
C ALA A 72 14.37 -33.40 2.45
N ARG A 73 13.86 -32.35 1.78
CA ARG A 73 13.76 -31.02 2.37
C ARG A 73 12.33 -30.79 2.84
N GLU A 74 12.18 -30.46 4.11
CA GLU A 74 10.91 -29.99 4.66
C GLU A 74 10.78 -28.48 4.41
N LYS A 75 9.72 -28.10 3.71
CA LYS A 75 9.32 -26.70 3.53
C LYS A 75 8.11 -26.44 4.40
N VAL A 76 8.22 -25.43 5.26
CA VAL A 76 7.13 -25.02 6.15
C VAL A 76 6.58 -23.68 5.64
N SER A 77 5.26 -23.62 5.52
CA SER A 77 4.50 -22.40 5.28
C SER A 77 3.54 -22.15 6.45
N TYR A 78 3.41 -20.89 6.82
CA TYR A 78 2.47 -20.39 7.80
C TYR A 78 1.51 -19.44 7.11
N THR A 79 0.22 -19.64 7.36
CA THR A 79 -0.86 -18.79 6.87
C THR A 79 -1.67 -18.31 8.05
N VAL A 80 -1.93 -17.01 8.14
CA VAL A 80 -2.73 -16.41 9.21
C VAL A 80 -3.83 -15.53 8.62
N ASN A 81 -5.02 -15.62 9.21
CA ASN A 81 -6.15 -14.73 8.94
C ASN A 81 -6.46 -13.97 10.23
N LEU A 82 -6.40 -12.65 10.15
CA LEU A 82 -6.51 -11.74 11.29
C LEU A 82 -7.68 -10.79 11.05
N LEU A 83 -8.43 -10.53 12.11
CA LEU A 83 -9.36 -9.40 12.19
C LEU A 83 -8.65 -8.29 12.98
N VAL A 84 -8.40 -7.16 12.33
CA VAL A 84 -7.65 -6.04 12.92
C VAL A 84 -8.61 -4.87 13.15
N HIS A 85 -8.73 -4.45 14.40
CA HIS A 85 -9.47 -3.25 14.77
C HIS A 85 -8.54 -2.04 14.69
N VAL A 86 -8.89 -1.07 13.87
CA VAL A 86 -8.08 0.12 13.61
C VAL A 86 -8.84 1.39 13.99
N GLU A 87 -8.09 2.34 14.54
CA GLU A 87 -8.48 3.73 14.66
C GLU A 87 -7.62 4.55 13.72
N MET A 88 -8.23 5.47 12.99
CA MET A 88 -7.55 6.24 11.96
C MET A 88 -7.96 7.70 11.98
N THR A 89 -7.00 8.55 11.67
CA THR A 89 -7.24 9.99 11.47
C THR A 89 -7.34 10.26 9.98
N VAL A 90 -8.53 10.70 9.56
CA VAL A 90 -8.89 10.88 8.15
C VAL A 90 -9.08 12.35 7.84
N VAL A 91 -8.60 12.78 6.67
CA VAL A 91 -8.95 14.06 6.05
C VAL A 91 -9.86 13.76 4.87
N SER A 92 -11.11 14.22 4.95
CA SER A 92 -12.07 14.04 3.87
C SER A 92 -11.77 14.99 2.72
N MET A 93 -11.47 14.41 1.54
CA MET A 93 -11.10 15.19 0.36
C MET A 93 -12.28 15.96 -0.24
N ASP A 94 -13.51 15.48 -0.03
CA ASP A 94 -14.75 16.15 -0.46
C ASP A 94 -14.90 17.59 0.06
N LYS A 95 -14.23 17.90 1.17
CA LYS A 95 -14.28 19.23 1.80
C LYS A 95 -13.19 20.18 1.29
N LEU A 96 -12.26 19.70 0.45
CA LEU A 96 -11.20 20.53 -0.10
C LEU A 96 -11.63 21.13 -1.44
N THR A 97 -11.70 22.46 -1.48
CA THR A 97 -11.92 23.20 -2.72
C THR A 97 -10.58 23.51 -3.37
N PHE A 98 -10.30 22.89 -4.52
CA PHE A 98 -9.14 23.23 -5.35
C PHE A 98 -9.47 24.41 -6.26
N VAL A 99 -8.51 25.33 -6.42
CA VAL A 99 -8.61 26.45 -7.37
C VAL A 99 -7.64 26.20 -8.51
N ASP A 100 -8.16 26.12 -9.72
CA ASP A 100 -7.34 25.92 -10.92
C ASP A 100 -6.54 27.17 -11.24
N VAL A 101 -5.20 27.05 -11.24
CA VAL A 101 -4.29 28.10 -11.70
C VAL A 101 -3.67 27.64 -13.01
N GLN A 102 -4.26 28.05 -14.13
CA GLN A 102 -3.69 27.80 -15.45
C GLN A 102 -2.47 28.71 -15.65
N LYS A 103 -1.28 28.10 -15.83
CA LYS A 103 -0.07 28.81 -16.27
C LYS A 103 0.13 28.54 -17.75
N GLU A 104 -0.13 29.53 -18.60
CA GLU A 104 0.17 29.45 -20.01
C GLU A 104 1.69 29.50 -20.24
N THR A 105 2.28 28.37 -20.66
CA THR A 105 3.66 28.33 -21.14
C THR A 105 3.72 29.01 -22.51
N VAL A 106 4.05 30.30 -22.55
CA VAL A 106 4.32 31.01 -23.80
C VAL A 106 5.57 30.37 -24.45
N LYS A 107 5.37 29.62 -25.54
CA LYS A 107 6.47 29.13 -26.37
C LYS A 107 7.06 30.29 -27.17
N THR A 108 8.11 30.91 -26.65
CA THR A 108 8.91 31.88 -27.41
C THR A 108 9.59 31.17 -28.57
N LYS A 109 8.99 31.26 -29.76
CA LYS A 109 9.57 30.82 -31.03
C LYS A 109 10.71 31.78 -31.38
N ASN A 110 11.91 31.52 -30.91
CA ASN A 110 13.11 32.25 -31.37
C ASN A 110 13.39 31.88 -32.83
N SER A 111 12.77 32.66 -33.72
CA SER A 111 13.21 32.93 -35.08
C SER A 111 14.55 33.67 -35.02
N LEU A 112 15.65 32.94 -34.86
CA LEU A 112 16.97 33.44 -35.27
C LEU A 112 17.31 32.77 -36.59
N LYS A 113 16.97 33.50 -37.66
CA LYS A 113 17.32 33.21 -39.05
C LYS A 113 18.77 32.75 -39.10
N SER A 114 19.00 31.49 -39.47
CA SER A 114 20.30 31.05 -39.93
C SER A 114 20.60 31.82 -41.22
N VAL A 115 21.35 32.91 -41.09
CA VAL A 115 21.92 33.65 -42.21
C VAL A 115 22.90 32.70 -42.90
N ALA A 116 22.41 32.00 -43.91
CA ALA A 116 23.24 31.22 -44.82
C ALA A 116 24.01 32.22 -45.70
N PHE A 117 25.25 32.51 -45.32
CA PHE A 117 26.24 33.17 -46.15
C PHE A 117 26.42 32.38 -47.46
N LYS A 118 25.92 32.91 -48.56
CA LYS A 118 26.19 32.42 -49.91
C LYS A 118 27.57 32.94 -50.32
N ARG A 119 28.57 32.04 -50.38
CA ARG A 119 29.89 32.34 -50.96
C ARG A 119 29.73 32.56 -52.46
N LEU A 120 30.25 33.69 -52.95
CA LEU A 120 30.63 33.96 -54.34
C LEU A 120 32.13 33.71 -54.46
#